data_AF-A0A383BFJ6-F1
#
_entry.id   AF-A0A383BFJ6-F1
#
_cell.length_a   1.000
_cell.length_b   1.000
_cell.length_c   1.000
_cell.angle_alpha   90.00
_cell.angle_beta   90.00
_cell.angle_gamma   90.00
#
_symmetry.space_group_name_H-M   'P 1'
#
loop_
_entity.id
_entity.type
_entity.pdbx_description
1 polymer ?
#
loop_
_entity_poly.entity_id
_entity_poly.type
_entity_poly.pdbx_seq_one_letter_code
_entity_poly.pdbx_strand_id
1 'polypeptide(L)' 'MLRETRAILEGHFLLTSGRHSNVYIEKFRILENPDSLDLVCQNMAEIVKGEEVDIVLGA' A
#
# COMPACT_ATOMS: atom_id res chain seq x y z
N MET A 1 8.79 3.62 7.88
CA MET A 1 7.41 3.93 7.42
C MET A 1 6.38 2.81 7.66
N LEU A 2 6.28 1.73 6.87
CA LEU A 2 5.15 0.77 6.99
C LEU A 2 5.03 0.04 8.35
N ARG A 3 6.16 -0.21 9.01
CA ARG A 3 6.19 -0.75 10.38
C ARG A 3 5.80 0.31 11.43
N GLU A 4 6.12 1.58 11.18
CA GLU A 4 5.76 2.69 12.08
C GLU A 4 4.26 2.99 12.03
N THR A 5 3.63 2.90 10.85
CA THR A 5 2.17 3.07 10.70
C THR A 5 1.38 1.89 11.25
N ARG A 6 2.03 0.80 11.68
CA ARG A 6 1.38 -0.48 12.04
C ARG A 6 0.54 -1.07 10.89
N ALA A 7 0.90 -0.74 9.65
CA ALA A 7 0.25 -1.30 8.47
C ALA A 7 0.64 -2.76 8.24
N ILE A 8 1.78 -3.22 8.76
CA ILE A 8 2.18 -4.63 8.69
C ILE A 8 1.67 -5.35 9.92
N LEU A 9 0.77 -6.31 9.70
CA LEU A 9 0.26 -7.22 10.73
C LEU A 9 0.92 -8.60 10.56
N GLU A 10 1.38 -9.18 11.66
CA GLU A 10 1.98 -10.53 11.69
C GLU A 10 1.00 -11.50 12.37
N GLY A 11 0.78 -12.67 11.78
CA GLY A 11 -0.24 -13.61 12.24
C GLY A 11 -0.44 -14.78 11.27
N HIS A 12 -1.66 -15.27 11.13
CA HIS A 12 -2.04 -16.25 10.11
C HIS A 12 -3.32 -15.79 9.43
N PHE A 13 -3.21 -15.41 8.16
CA PHE A 13 -4.28 -14.79 7.38
C PHE A 13 -4.62 -15.63 6.16
N LEU A 14 -5.91 -15.87 5.93
CA LEU A 14 -6.43 -16.34 4.66
C LEU A 14 -6.73 -15.12 3.79
N LEU A 15 -5.95 -14.94 2.73
CA LEU A 15 -6.09 -13.82 1.80
C LEU A 15 -7.28 -14.03 0.86
N THR A 16 -7.74 -12.96 0.22
CA THR A 16 -8.84 -13.01 -0.78
C THR A 16 -8.53 -13.89 -1.99
N SER A 17 -7.25 -14.17 -2.25
CA SER A 17 -6.80 -15.14 -3.25
C SER A 17 -6.96 -16.61 -2.83
N GLY A 18 -7.42 -16.88 -1.60
CA GLY A 18 -7.45 -18.21 -0.99
C GLY A 18 -6.09 -18.70 -0.48
N ARG A 19 -5.02 -17.89 -0.62
CA ARG A 19 -3.69 -18.23 -0.11
C ARG A 19 -3.55 -17.86 1.36
N HIS A 20 -2.76 -18.65 2.08
CA HIS A 20 -2.39 -18.35 3.45
C HIS A 20 -1.11 -17.51 3.48
N SER A 21 -1.07 -16.52 4.37
CA SER A 21 0.10 -15.65 4.59
C SER A 21 0.28 -15.41 6.09
N ASN A 22 1.53 -15.34 6.52
CA ASN A 22 1.86 -14.93 7.89
C ASN A 22 1.91 -13.40 8.06
N VAL A 23 1.72 -12.66 6.98
CA VAL A 23 1.72 -11.20 6.93
C VAL A 23 0.46 -10.69 6.22
N TYR A 24 -0.15 -9.66 6.78
CA TYR A 24 -1.22 -8.88 6.13
C TYR A 24 -0.85 -7.40 6.14
N ILE A 25 -1.13 -6.70 5.03
CA ILE A 25 -0.92 -5.25 4.92
C ILE A 25 -2.28 -4.56 5.05
N GLU A 26 -2.48 -3.88 6.18
CA GLU A 26 -3.66 -3.07 6.45
C GLU A 26 -3.46 -1.65 5.89
N LYS A 27 -3.91 -1.44 4.65
CA LYS A 27 -3.70 -0.17 3.93
C LYS A 27 -4.38 1.02 4.63
N PHE A 28 -5.46 0.80 5.38
CA PHE A 28 -6.15 1.89 6.09
C PHE A 28 -5.25 2.57 7.11
N ARG A 29 -4.30 1.85 7.72
CA ARG A 29 -3.32 2.44 8.65
C ARG A 29 -2.35 3.42 7.99
N ILE A 30 -2.09 3.25 6.70
CA ILE A 30 -1.26 4.20 5.93
C ILE A 30 -2.06 5.48 5.67
N LEU A 31 -3.36 5.35 5.34
CA LEU A 31 -4.25 6.48 5.07
C LEU A 31 -4.47 7.39 6.28
N GLU A 32 -4.31 6.87 7.50
CA GLU A 32 -4.41 7.63 8.75
C GLU A 32 -3.23 8.62 8.95
N ASN A 33 -2.11 8.47 8.23
CA ASN A 33 -0.93 9.32 8.34
C ASN A 33 -0.60 10.01 7.00
N PRO A 34 -0.87 11.32 6.86
CA PRO A 34 -0.67 12.05 5.60
C PRO A 34 0.75 11.99 5.05
N ASP A 35 1.77 12.11 5.91
CA ASP A 35 3.18 12.09 5.47
C ASP A 35 3.56 10.71 4.90
N SER A 36 3.06 9.63 5.52
CA SER A 36 3.27 8.27 5.04
C SER A 36 2.51 8.01 3.74
N LEU A 37 1.29 8.53 3.62
CA LEU A 37 0.49 8.43 2.41
C LEU A 37 1.15 9.18 1.24
N ASP A 38 1.63 10.39 1.47
CA ASP A 38 2.34 11.19 0.45
C ASP A 38 3.57 10.43 -0.08
N LEU A 39 4.36 9.85 0.83
CA LEU A 39 5.52 9.05 0.42
C LEU A 39 5.11 7.83 -0.41
N VAL A 40 4.05 7.11 -0.04
CA VAL A 40 3.54 5.98 -0.85
C VAL A 40 3.12 6.45 -2.24
N CYS A 41 2.33 7.51 -2.33
CA CYS A 41 1.85 8.07 -3.59
C CYS A 41 2.99 8.52 -4.49
N GLN A 42 4.02 9.18 -3.94
CA GLN A 42 5.22 9.57 -4.68
C GLN A 42 5.96 8.36 -5.24
N ASN A 43 6.16 7.31 -4.43
CA ASN A 43 6.80 6.08 -4.90
C ASN A 43 5.98 5.37 -5.99
N MET A 44 4.65 5.40 -5.90
CA MET A 44 3.78 4.87 -6.96
C MET A 44 3.90 5.67 -8.27
N ALA A 45 3.93 7.00 -8.20
CA ALA A 45 4.06 7.87 -9.36
C ALA A 45 5.44 7.77 -10.02
N GLU A 46 6.50 7.55 -9.24
CA GLU A 46 7.87 7.44 -9.76
C GLU A 46 8.03 6.24 -10.71
N ILE A 47 7.25 5.16 -10.53
CA ILE A 47 7.30 3.96 -11.40
C ILE A 47 6.95 4.28 -12.85
N VAL A 48 6.01 5.20 -13.08
CA VAL A 48 5.53 5.61 -14.42
C VAL A 48 6.14 6.94 -14.86
N LYS A 49 7.22 7.37 -14.21
CA LYS A 49 7.84 8.65 -14.53
C LYS A 49 8.43 8.63 -15.92
N GLY A 50 7.99 9.59 -16.74
CA GLY A 50 8.40 9.70 -18.14
C GLY A 50 7.48 8.96 -19.11
N GLU A 51 6.44 8.29 -18.61
CA GLU A 51 5.33 7.81 -19.44
C GLU A 51 4.30 8.92 -19.64
N GLU A 52 3.68 8.97 -20.82
CA GLU A 52 2.50 9.80 -21.06
C GLU A 52 1.27 9.06 -20.51
N VAL A 53 0.82 9.47 -19.32
CA VAL A 53 -0.35 8.90 -18.65
C VAL A 53 -1.56 9.81 -18.86
N ASP A 54 -2.53 9.35 -19.65
CA ASP A 54 -3.76 10.10 -19.92
C ASP A 54 -4.80 9.99 -18.78
N ILE A 55 -4.92 8.80 -18.16
CA ILE A 55 -5.95 8.50 -17.16
C ILE A 55 -5.39 7.59 -16.07
N VAL A 56 -5.73 7.88 -14.81
CA VAL A 56 -5.50 7.01 -13.65
C VAL A 56 -6.85 6.52 -13.11
N LEU A 57 -7.00 5.20 -12.94
CA LEU A 57 -8.21 4.58 -12.37
C LEU A 57 -7.88 3.93 -11.03
N GLY A 58 -8.70 4.19 -10.01
CA GLY A 58 -8.62 3.56 -8.69
C GLY A 58 -9.60 2.39 -8.52
N ALA A 59 -9.28 1.47 -7.61
CA ALA A 59 -10.09 0.31 -7.24
C ALA A 59 -10.43 0.31 -5.74
#